data_AF-A0A314USD5-F1
#
_entry.id   AF-A0A314USD5-F1
#
_cell.length_a   1.000
_cell.length_b   1.000
_cell.length_c   1.000
_cell.angle_alpha   90.00
_cell.angle_beta   90.00
_cell.angle_gamma   90.00
#
_symmetry.space_group_name_H-M   'P 1'
#
loop_
_entity.id
_entity.type
_entity.pdbx_description
1 polymer ?
#
loop_
_entity_poly.entity_id
_entity_poly.type
_entity_poly.pdbx_seq_one_letter_code
_entity_poly.pdbx_strand_id
1 'polypeptide(L)'
;MSDVEEKMKTLGCSRATAQQEIGDTFAERAEAYYKRRPQLLSLLRDLYNSYLTLSDRYIQTVAKTQHHLPPSSQISVIDNDYYDFNDDQEEDDDADTSHIDSDVESSLSYQQLPPALLLAASVATQHDETMLFDLDSIVTEIVVKNVEYDILLDEANMTERRYKDASRKIELQKSLLEVLESERLILLNENAKLGYKVGALVEENKALASESLFIRRKAGELARCLLKTREDQRVCMLSRKIEDLQGQIYGLEKRNKDYYEQLVKRDQRSFQLVQEEEESCNINKSKINGNHVNLEVCFQIRKINWRLIKRGGNSNGSGMEIGVGKEKKGSSSSLWERVKNMDLFLCGRNQNST
;
A
#
# COMPACT_ATOMS: atom_id res chain seq x y z
N MET A 1 -22.32 15.82 42.37
CA MET A 1 -22.88 17.07 41.83
C MET A 1 -21.77 17.99 41.32
N SER A 2 -20.78 18.35 42.15
CA SER A 2 -19.63 19.19 41.73
C SER A 2 -18.83 18.64 40.53
N ASP A 3 -18.60 17.32 40.45
CA ASP A 3 -17.86 16.68 39.35
C ASP A 3 -18.62 16.73 38.00
N VAL A 4 -19.95 16.57 38.03
CA VAL A 4 -20.79 16.65 36.81
C VAL A 4 -20.87 18.09 36.31
N GLU A 5 -20.96 19.06 37.22
CA GLU A 5 -20.97 20.48 36.90
C GLU A 5 -19.62 20.95 36.33
N GLU A 6 -18.51 20.45 36.86
CA GLU A 6 -17.16 20.70 36.36
C GLU A 6 -16.95 20.09 34.96
N LYS A 7 -17.43 18.86 34.73
CA LYS A 7 -17.44 18.22 33.40
C LYS A 7 -18.33 18.96 32.39
N MET A 8 -19.50 19.45 32.82
CA MET A 8 -20.38 20.25 31.99
C MET A 8 -19.74 21.60 31.63
N LYS A 9 -19.01 22.22 32.57
CA LYS A 9 -18.31 23.49 32.35
C LYS A 9 -17.08 23.36 31.46
N THR A 10 -16.32 22.27 31.58
CA THR A 10 -15.16 21.99 30.71
C THR A 10 -15.59 21.67 29.28
N LEU A 11 -16.63 20.87 29.09
CA LEU A 11 -17.23 20.62 27.77
C LEU A 11 -17.91 21.89 27.20
N GLY A 12 -18.57 22.69 28.04
CA GLY A 12 -19.18 23.97 27.67
C GLY A 12 -18.16 25.04 27.26
N CYS A 13 -17.03 25.15 27.96
CA CYS A 13 -15.95 26.07 27.59
C CYS A 13 -15.25 25.65 26.30
N SER A 14 -15.11 24.34 26.04
CA SER A 14 -14.60 23.87 24.75
C SER A 14 -15.52 24.22 23.57
N ARG A 15 -16.81 24.53 23.79
CA ARG A 15 -17.72 25.02 22.74
C ARG A 15 -17.41 26.46 22.31
N ALA A 16 -16.94 27.30 23.24
CA ALA A 16 -16.55 28.68 22.94
C ALA A 16 -15.22 28.77 22.18
N THR A 17 -14.30 27.82 22.42
CA THR A 17 -13.05 27.70 21.63
C THR A 17 -13.24 26.88 20.35
N ALA A 18 -14.26 26.01 20.29
CA ALA A 18 -14.55 25.19 19.11
C ALA A 18 -14.98 25.99 17.89
N GLN A 19 -15.56 27.18 18.03
CA GLN A 19 -15.88 28.02 16.87
C GLN A 19 -14.63 28.41 16.06
N GLN A 20 -13.44 28.34 16.68
CA GLN A 20 -12.16 28.75 16.09
C GLN A 20 -11.29 27.56 15.63
N GLU A 21 -11.65 26.32 16.00
CA GLU A 21 -10.99 25.06 15.59
C GLU A 21 -11.93 24.10 14.83
N ILE A 22 -12.98 24.62 14.21
CA ILE A 22 -13.76 23.86 13.24
C ILE A 22 -12.96 23.89 11.95
N GLY A 23 -12.36 22.76 11.57
CA GLY A 23 -11.70 22.63 10.26
C GLY A 23 -12.64 23.08 9.13
N ASP A 24 -12.08 23.79 8.15
CA ASP A 24 -12.86 24.39 7.05
C ASP A 24 -13.55 23.32 6.21
N THR A 25 -13.04 22.09 6.24
CA THR A 25 -13.56 20.94 5.48
C THR A 25 -14.52 20.06 6.26
N PHE A 26 -15.44 19.41 5.56
CA PHE A 26 -16.43 18.48 6.15
C PHE A 26 -15.76 17.32 6.89
N ALA A 27 -14.65 16.78 6.36
CA ALA A 27 -13.94 15.66 6.95
C ALA A 27 -13.35 16.01 8.33
N GLU A 28 -12.72 17.17 8.46
CA GLU A 28 -12.15 17.63 9.74
C GLU A 28 -13.26 17.88 10.79
N ARG A 29 -14.42 18.39 10.35
CA ARG A 29 -15.60 18.53 11.24
C ARG A 29 -16.12 17.19 11.73
N ALA A 30 -16.21 16.20 10.84
CA ALA A 30 -16.62 14.86 11.20
C ALA A 30 -15.63 14.23 12.18
N GLU A 31 -14.33 14.33 11.91
CA GLU A 31 -13.28 13.78 12.79
C GLU A 31 -13.30 14.42 14.18
N ALA A 32 -13.43 15.76 14.26
CA ALA A 32 -13.55 16.47 15.53
C ALA A 32 -14.80 16.06 16.33
N TYR A 33 -15.93 15.81 15.64
CA TYR A 33 -17.15 15.29 16.27
C TYR A 33 -16.93 13.89 16.85
N TYR A 34 -16.40 12.96 16.06
CA TYR A 34 -16.20 11.58 16.52
C TYR A 34 -15.17 11.48 17.66
N LYS A 35 -14.17 12.36 17.70
CA LYS A 35 -13.22 12.45 18.83
C LYS A 35 -13.86 12.94 20.13
N ARG A 36 -14.92 13.76 20.05
CA ARG A 36 -15.64 14.34 21.21
C ARG A 36 -16.84 13.51 21.67
N ARG A 37 -17.32 12.59 20.81
CA ARG A 37 -18.47 11.73 21.07
C ARG A 37 -18.33 10.89 22.36
N PRO A 38 -17.17 10.28 22.69
CA PRO A 38 -17.04 9.49 23.92
C PRO A 38 -17.24 10.33 25.20
N GLN A 39 -16.72 11.56 25.23
CA GLN A 39 -16.84 12.45 26.39
C GLN A 39 -18.28 12.94 26.56
N LEU A 40 -18.99 13.19 25.45
CA LEU A 40 -20.41 13.55 25.48
C LEU A 40 -21.29 12.40 25.97
N LEU A 41 -21.01 11.17 25.53
CA LEU A 41 -21.72 9.97 26.00
C LEU A 41 -21.48 9.71 27.48
N SER A 42 -20.24 9.93 27.97
CA SER A 42 -19.93 9.84 29.39
C SER A 42 -20.72 10.86 30.22
N LEU A 43 -20.80 12.11 29.76
CA LEU A 43 -21.58 13.15 30.45
C LEU A 43 -23.08 12.81 30.47
N LEU A 44 -23.63 12.30 29.35
CA LEU A 44 -25.03 11.91 29.27
C LEU A 44 -25.36 10.78 30.27
N ARG A 45 -24.47 9.79 30.39
CA ARG A 45 -24.60 8.71 31.37
C ARG A 45 -24.54 9.23 32.81
N ASP A 46 -23.62 10.15 33.10
CA ASP A 46 -23.50 10.77 34.42
C ASP A 46 -24.76 11.58 34.79
N LEU A 47 -25.35 12.32 33.83
CA LEU A 47 -26.60 13.06 34.01
C LEU A 47 -27.80 12.14 34.21
N TYR A 48 -27.90 11.06 33.42
CA TYR A 48 -28.95 10.06 33.56
C TYR A 48 -28.91 9.38 34.93
N ASN A 49 -27.72 8.97 35.39
CA ASN A 49 -27.55 8.40 36.73
C ASN A 49 -27.88 9.41 37.83
N SER A 50 -27.50 10.68 37.66
CA SER A 50 -27.90 11.74 38.58
C SER A 50 -29.42 11.91 38.63
N TYR A 51 -30.10 11.88 37.49
CA TYR A 51 -31.55 11.96 37.42
C TYR A 51 -32.22 10.77 38.13
N LEU A 52 -31.74 9.55 37.90
CA LEU A 52 -32.21 8.35 38.59
C LEU A 52 -32.06 8.50 40.11
N THR A 53 -30.87 8.86 40.60
CA THR A 53 -30.64 9.03 42.04
C THR A 53 -31.46 10.17 42.66
N LEU A 54 -31.79 11.21 41.89
CA LEU A 54 -32.70 12.27 42.34
C LEU A 54 -34.15 11.78 42.39
N SER A 55 -34.57 11.04 41.36
CA SER A 55 -35.91 10.45 41.25
C SER A 55 -36.15 9.43 42.36
N ASP A 56 -35.19 8.54 42.63
CA ASP A 56 -35.25 7.57 43.72
C ASP A 56 -35.34 8.26 45.07
N ARG A 57 -34.56 9.32 45.30
CA ARG A 57 -34.67 10.12 46.53
C ARG A 57 -36.03 10.81 46.63
N TYR A 58 -36.56 11.35 45.54
CA TYR A 58 -37.88 11.97 45.51
C TYR A 58 -38.97 10.95 45.87
N ILE A 59 -38.98 9.79 45.21
CA ILE A 59 -39.90 8.69 45.49
C ILE A 59 -39.78 8.24 46.96
N GLN A 60 -38.55 8.09 47.47
CA GLN A 60 -38.32 7.76 48.88
C GLN A 60 -38.81 8.86 49.83
N THR A 61 -38.69 10.14 49.48
CA THR A 61 -39.22 11.24 50.30
C THR A 61 -40.75 11.28 50.29
N VAL A 62 -41.38 11.07 49.13
CA VAL A 62 -42.84 11.00 48.99
C VAL A 62 -43.40 9.79 49.76
N ALA A 63 -42.75 8.64 49.64
CA ALA A 63 -43.08 7.44 50.41
C ALA A 63 -42.91 7.68 51.93
N LYS A 64 -41.81 8.32 52.37
CA LYS A 64 -41.60 8.70 53.77
C LYS A 64 -42.67 9.68 54.29
N THR A 65 -43.16 10.61 53.48
CA THR A 65 -44.28 11.48 53.85
C THR A 65 -45.64 10.78 53.84
N GLN A 66 -45.80 9.73 53.03
CA GLN A 66 -47.02 8.90 53.00
C GLN A 66 -47.04 7.80 54.08
N HIS A 67 -45.92 7.48 54.71
CA HIS A 67 -45.86 6.52 55.84
C HIS A 67 -46.49 7.04 57.15
N HIS A 68 -47.15 8.20 57.16
CA HIS A 68 -48.08 8.61 58.23
C HIS A 68 -49.53 8.16 57.99
N LEU A 69 -49.84 7.46 56.88
CA LEU A 69 -51.12 6.77 56.70
C LEU A 69 -50.89 5.24 56.57
N PRO A 70 -51.78 4.41 57.14
CA PRO A 70 -51.55 2.97 57.26
C PRO A 70 -51.63 2.24 55.91
N PRO A 71 -50.90 1.13 55.74
CA PRO A 71 -50.74 0.47 54.45
C PRO A 71 -51.92 -0.47 54.16
N SER A 72 -52.42 -0.45 52.92
CA SER A 72 -53.27 -1.51 52.39
C SER A 72 -52.79 -1.89 50.98
N SER A 73 -52.29 -3.13 50.90
CA SER A 73 -52.33 -4.04 49.73
C SER A 73 -51.50 -3.65 48.48
N GLN A 74 -50.28 -4.17 48.34
CA GLN A 74 -49.92 -5.38 47.55
C GLN A 74 -50.15 -5.25 46.03
N ILE A 75 -49.07 -5.27 45.23
CA ILE A 75 -48.99 -5.97 43.94
C ILE A 75 -47.57 -6.57 43.83
N SER A 76 -47.55 -7.77 43.26
CA SER A 76 -46.58 -8.85 43.26
C SER A 76 -45.21 -8.57 42.62
N VAL A 77 -44.18 -9.05 43.31
CA VAL A 77 -42.87 -9.41 42.77
C VAL A 77 -43.02 -10.69 41.94
N ILE A 78 -42.68 -10.64 40.65
CA ILE A 78 -42.27 -11.81 39.90
C ILE A 78 -40.81 -11.61 39.54
N ASP A 79 -40.01 -12.41 40.24
CA ASP A 79 -38.62 -12.73 40.02
C ASP A 79 -38.50 -13.54 38.71
N ASN A 80 -37.55 -13.18 37.85
CA ASN A 80 -37.10 -14.07 36.77
C ASN A 80 -35.67 -13.69 36.37
N ASP A 81 -34.72 -14.04 37.24
CA ASP A 81 -33.32 -14.19 36.86
C ASP A 81 -33.08 -15.56 36.21
N TYR A 82 -32.20 -15.52 35.19
CA TYR A 82 -31.29 -16.57 34.70
C TYR A 82 -31.62 -17.30 33.38
N TYR A 83 -30.93 -16.89 32.31
CA TYR A 83 -30.01 -17.77 31.58
C TYR A 83 -28.76 -17.00 31.11
N ASP A 84 -27.60 -17.54 31.48
CA ASP A 84 -26.24 -17.23 31.05
C ASP A 84 -25.86 -18.17 29.90
N PHE A 85 -25.35 -17.62 28.78
CA PHE A 85 -24.30 -18.25 27.98
C PHE A 85 -23.58 -17.19 27.13
N ASN A 86 -22.26 -17.14 27.27
CA ASN A 86 -21.33 -16.45 26.38
C ASN A 86 -21.28 -17.18 25.02
N ASP A 87 -21.26 -16.47 23.89
CA ASP A 87 -20.11 -16.33 22.96
C ASP A 87 -20.54 -15.77 21.58
N ASP A 88 -19.63 -15.03 20.96
CA ASP A 88 -19.55 -14.60 19.55
C ASP A 88 -20.58 -13.61 18.98
N GLN A 89 -20.17 -12.34 18.95
CA GLN A 89 -20.85 -11.22 18.30
C GLN A 89 -20.14 -10.89 16.96
N GLU A 90 -20.70 -11.35 15.85
CA GLU A 90 -20.45 -10.85 14.49
C GLU A 90 -21.76 -10.28 13.92
N GLU A 91 -21.66 -9.00 13.56
CA GLU A 91 -22.34 -8.21 12.51
C GLU A 91 -23.88 -8.18 12.33
N ASP A 92 -24.32 -6.93 12.13
CA ASP A 92 -25.45 -6.41 11.33
C ASP A 92 -26.87 -6.27 11.92
N ASP A 93 -27.19 -5.00 12.20
CA ASP A 93 -28.36 -4.21 11.79
C ASP A 93 -29.76 -4.88 11.78
N ASP A 94 -30.60 -4.51 12.75
CA ASP A 94 -31.80 -3.68 12.49
C ASP A 94 -32.51 -3.34 13.81
N ALA A 95 -32.36 -2.10 14.28
CA ALA A 95 -33.08 -1.59 15.45
C ALA A 95 -34.44 -1.04 15.00
N ASP A 96 -35.44 -1.91 15.07
CA ASP A 96 -36.86 -1.57 15.14
C ASP A 96 -37.09 -0.49 16.21
N THR A 97 -37.17 0.75 15.76
CA THR A 97 -37.39 1.93 16.59
C THR A 97 -38.85 1.96 16.98
N SER A 98 -39.12 1.50 18.20
CA SER A 98 -40.41 1.67 18.85
C SER A 98 -40.76 3.15 18.96
N HIS A 99 -41.71 3.55 18.10
CA HIS A 99 -42.40 4.82 18.11
C HIS A 99 -43.16 4.94 19.43
N ILE A 100 -42.60 5.67 20.40
CA ILE A 100 -43.33 6.09 21.60
C ILE A 100 -44.20 7.28 21.17
N ASP A 101 -45.37 6.98 20.60
CA ASP A 101 -46.46 7.96 20.52
C ASP A 101 -47.08 8.10 21.91
N SER A 102 -46.69 9.16 22.63
CA SER A 102 -47.42 9.56 23.82
C SER A 102 -48.67 10.35 23.41
N ASP A 103 -49.74 9.64 23.10
CA ASP A 103 -51.09 10.20 23.07
C ASP A 103 -51.51 10.54 24.51
N VAL A 104 -51.11 11.73 24.97
CA VAL A 104 -51.73 12.40 26.11
C VAL A 104 -52.96 13.15 25.60
N GLU A 105 -53.99 12.38 25.25
CA GLU A 105 -55.36 12.92 25.25
C GLU A 105 -55.79 13.03 26.72
N SER A 106 -55.69 14.24 27.25
CA SER A 106 -56.23 14.59 28.56
C SER A 106 -57.75 14.55 28.49
N SER A 107 -58.34 13.41 28.84
CA SER A 107 -59.79 13.26 28.99
C SER A 107 -60.31 14.11 30.17
N LEU A 108 -60.68 15.35 29.88
CA LEU A 108 -61.54 16.15 30.76
C LEU A 108 -62.97 15.59 30.65
N SER A 109 -63.40 14.79 31.63
CA SER A 109 -64.79 14.38 31.72
C SER A 109 -65.65 15.59 32.13
N TYR A 110 -66.23 16.28 31.15
CA TYR A 110 -67.39 17.13 31.42
C TYR A 110 -68.58 16.22 31.75
N GLN A 111 -68.90 16.12 33.04
CA GLN A 111 -70.12 15.47 33.49
C GLN A 111 -71.30 16.34 33.06
N GLN A 112 -71.88 16.00 31.90
CA GLN A 112 -73.09 16.62 31.40
C GLN A 112 -74.24 16.22 32.33
N LEU A 113 -74.79 17.20 33.05
CA LEU A 113 -75.94 16.99 33.94
C LEU A 113 -77.13 16.51 33.11
N PRO A 114 -77.87 15.47 33.53
CA PRO A 114 -79.00 14.95 32.76
C PRO A 114 -80.08 16.04 32.54
N PRO A 115 -80.65 16.16 31.33
CA PRO A 115 -81.71 17.13 31.01
C PRO A 115 -82.94 17.09 31.93
N ALA A 116 -83.11 15.99 32.67
CA ALA A 116 -84.18 15.79 33.64
C ALA A 116 -84.21 16.82 34.78
N LEU A 117 -83.06 17.42 35.16
CA LEU A 117 -83.01 18.41 36.24
C LEU A 117 -83.42 19.83 35.79
N LEU A 118 -83.31 20.15 34.50
CA LEU A 118 -83.72 21.45 33.95
C LEU A 118 -85.25 21.50 33.75
N LEU A 119 -85.85 20.38 33.33
CA LEU A 119 -87.30 20.26 33.16
C LEU A 119 -88.05 20.25 34.52
N ALA A 120 -87.41 19.78 35.59
CA ALA A 120 -87.99 19.81 36.94
C ALA A 120 -88.06 21.23 37.54
N ALA A 121 -87.21 22.15 37.10
CA ALA A 121 -87.17 23.52 37.61
C ALA A 121 -88.21 24.45 36.97
N SER A 122 -88.69 24.15 35.76
CA SER A 122 -89.65 25.00 35.02
C SER A 122 -91.12 24.81 35.43
N VAL A 123 -91.44 23.73 36.17
CA VAL A 123 -92.81 23.43 36.63
C VAL A 123 -93.27 24.36 37.79
N ALA A 124 -92.37 25.16 38.36
CA ALA A 124 -92.65 25.92 39.59
C ALA A 124 -93.08 27.39 39.39
N THR A 125 -93.15 27.94 38.17
CA THR A 125 -93.55 29.35 37.98
C THR A 125 -94.52 29.56 36.82
N GLN A 126 -95.44 30.50 37.02
CA GLN A 126 -96.74 30.63 36.39
C GLN A 126 -96.69 31.02 34.90
N HIS A 127 -97.75 30.59 34.20
CA HIS A 127 -98.08 30.85 32.80
C HIS A 127 -98.14 32.35 32.45
N ASP A 128 -97.13 32.85 31.72
CA ASP A 128 -97.25 33.80 30.57
C ASP A 128 -95.87 34.10 29.96
N GLU A 129 -94.79 34.09 30.77
CA GLU A 129 -93.39 34.28 30.34
C GLU A 129 -92.74 32.97 29.83
N THR A 130 -93.41 31.83 30.04
CA THR A 130 -92.91 30.46 29.81
C THR A 130 -92.63 30.16 28.34
N MET A 131 -93.35 30.79 27.41
CA MET A 131 -93.14 30.63 25.96
C MET A 131 -91.91 31.38 25.45
N LEU A 132 -91.51 32.48 26.12
CA LEU A 132 -90.34 33.28 25.72
C LEU A 132 -89.04 32.59 26.12
N PHE A 133 -89.00 31.98 27.32
CA PHE A 133 -87.86 31.18 27.80
C PHE A 133 -87.65 29.88 27.02
N ASP A 134 -88.73 29.26 26.53
CA ASP A 134 -88.65 28.06 25.68
C ASP A 134 -88.07 28.41 24.30
N LEU A 135 -88.45 29.57 23.75
CA LEU A 135 -87.88 30.09 22.50
C LEU A 135 -86.39 30.46 22.65
N ASP A 136 -86.01 31.11 23.74
CA ASP A 136 -84.60 31.45 24.02
C ASP A 136 -83.75 30.18 24.23
N SER A 137 -84.29 29.15 24.89
CA SER A 137 -83.63 27.84 25.01
C SER A 137 -83.41 27.20 23.63
N ILE A 138 -84.41 27.22 22.76
CA ILE A 138 -84.29 26.69 21.39
C ILE A 138 -83.26 27.49 20.59
N VAL A 139 -83.27 28.82 20.70
CA VAL A 139 -82.30 29.70 20.02
C VAL A 139 -80.89 29.43 20.52
N THR A 140 -80.68 29.29 21.83
CA THR A 140 -79.36 28.96 22.39
C THR A 140 -78.88 27.60 21.92
N GLU A 141 -79.74 26.57 21.88
CA GLU A 141 -79.39 25.25 21.34
C GLU A 141 -79.00 25.33 19.87
N ILE A 142 -79.75 26.07 19.04
CA ILE A 142 -79.42 26.27 17.62
C ILE A 142 -78.06 26.96 17.46
N VAL A 143 -77.79 28.02 18.24
CA VAL A 143 -76.52 28.75 18.18
C VAL A 143 -75.37 27.85 18.62
N VAL A 144 -75.52 27.11 19.73
CA VAL A 144 -74.52 26.14 20.20
C VAL A 144 -74.26 25.09 19.13
N LYS A 145 -75.32 24.53 18.52
CA LYS A 145 -75.18 23.51 17.47
C LYS A 145 -74.52 24.05 16.19
N ASN A 146 -74.78 25.30 15.81
CA ASN A 146 -74.09 25.93 14.68
C ASN A 146 -72.59 26.12 14.97
N VAL A 147 -72.23 26.59 16.16
CA VAL A 147 -70.81 26.74 16.54
C VAL A 147 -70.11 25.39 16.62
N GLU A 148 -70.76 24.37 17.19
CA GLU A 148 -70.25 22.99 17.21
C GLU A 148 -70.03 22.46 15.78
N TYR A 149 -70.97 22.74 14.86
CA TYR A 149 -70.82 22.36 13.45
C TYR A 149 -69.64 23.07 12.77
N ASP A 150 -69.46 24.37 12.99
CA ASP A 150 -68.34 25.14 12.43
C ASP A 150 -66.99 24.63 12.95
N ILE A 151 -66.89 24.27 14.23
CA ILE A 151 -65.69 23.68 14.83
C ILE A 151 -65.39 22.32 14.19
N LEU A 152 -66.39 21.44 14.11
CA LEU A 152 -66.22 20.12 13.50
C LEU A 152 -65.84 20.21 12.02
N LEU A 153 -66.40 21.19 11.30
CA LEU A 153 -66.08 21.43 9.90
C LEU A 153 -64.63 21.90 9.72
N ASP A 154 -64.14 22.80 10.57
CA ASP A 154 -62.73 23.23 10.53
C ASP A 154 -61.79 22.08 10.87
N GLU A 155 -62.09 21.30 11.91
CA GLU A 155 -61.29 20.12 12.29
C GLU A 155 -61.24 19.07 11.16
N ALA A 156 -62.37 18.80 10.51
CA ALA A 156 -62.44 17.93 9.33
C ALA A 156 -61.59 18.47 8.17
N ASN A 157 -61.66 19.78 7.89
CA ASN A 157 -60.84 20.40 6.85
C ASN A 157 -59.33 20.37 7.19
N MET A 158 -58.97 20.50 8.46
CA MET A 158 -57.58 20.45 8.92
C MET A 158 -57.01 19.03 8.86
N THR A 159 -57.81 18.02 9.22
CA THR A 159 -57.41 16.61 9.08
C THR A 159 -57.30 16.19 7.61
N GLU A 160 -58.21 16.65 6.74
CA GLU A 160 -58.13 16.39 5.30
C GLU A 160 -56.84 16.96 4.68
N ARG A 161 -56.47 18.20 5.05
CA ARG A 161 -55.20 18.82 4.60
C ARG A 161 -53.99 18.01 5.06
N ARG A 162 -53.95 17.63 6.34
CA ARG A 162 -52.87 16.78 6.90
C ARG A 162 -52.76 15.44 6.17
N TYR A 163 -53.89 14.81 5.86
CA TYR A 163 -53.91 13.57 5.09
C TYR A 163 -53.36 13.74 3.67
N LYS A 164 -53.74 14.82 2.97
CA LYS A 164 -53.21 15.14 1.63
C LYS A 164 -51.70 15.36 1.66
N ASP A 165 -51.20 16.11 2.65
CA ASP A 165 -49.76 16.33 2.83
C ASP A 165 -49.02 15.02 3.14
N ALA A 166 -49.57 14.18 4.01
CA ALA A 166 -49.02 12.86 4.33
C ALA A 166 -49.01 11.93 3.09
N SER A 167 -50.10 11.93 2.32
CA SER A 167 -50.22 11.16 1.08
C SER A 167 -49.16 11.57 0.06
N ARG A 168 -48.97 12.88 -0.14
CA ARG A 168 -47.91 13.42 -1.01
C ARG A 168 -46.52 13.06 -0.50
N LYS A 169 -46.28 13.11 0.82
CA LYS A 169 -45.00 12.72 1.42
C LYS A 169 -44.70 11.25 1.14
N ILE A 170 -45.67 10.36 1.31
CA ILE A 170 -45.54 8.93 1.02
C ILE A 170 -45.24 8.70 -0.47
N GLU A 171 -45.92 9.42 -1.37
CA GLU A 171 -45.67 9.31 -2.81
C GLU A 171 -44.25 9.75 -3.18
N LEU A 172 -43.77 10.87 -2.63
CA LEU A 172 -42.40 11.32 -2.83
C LEU A 172 -41.36 10.34 -2.28
N GLN A 173 -41.62 9.76 -1.10
CA GLN A 173 -40.76 8.73 -0.52
C GLN A 173 -40.69 7.47 -1.39
N LYS A 174 -41.81 7.05 -1.98
CA LYS A 174 -41.85 5.93 -2.93
C LYS A 174 -41.03 6.23 -4.20
N SER A 175 -41.20 7.43 -4.77
CA SER A 175 -40.44 7.83 -5.96
C SER A 175 -38.93 7.90 -5.68
N LEU A 176 -38.53 8.41 -4.51
CA LEU A 176 -37.13 8.41 -4.10
C LEU A 176 -36.58 6.97 -3.99
N LEU A 177 -37.35 6.06 -3.41
CA LEU A 177 -36.95 4.65 -3.28
C LEU A 177 -36.77 4.01 -4.65
N GLU A 178 -37.68 4.24 -5.60
CA GLU A 178 -37.57 3.75 -6.98
C GLU A 178 -36.29 4.25 -7.68
N VAL A 179 -35.95 5.53 -7.51
CA VAL A 179 -34.71 6.09 -8.05
C VAL A 179 -33.48 5.42 -7.43
N LEU A 180 -33.44 5.29 -6.11
CA LEU A 180 -32.32 4.64 -5.40
C LEU A 180 -32.18 3.15 -5.81
N GLU A 181 -33.29 2.44 -5.99
CA GLU A 181 -33.27 1.06 -6.46
C GLU A 181 -32.75 0.95 -7.90
N SER A 182 -33.12 1.90 -8.76
CA SER A 182 -32.60 1.99 -10.13
C SER A 182 -31.09 2.27 -10.18
N GLU A 183 -30.60 3.20 -9.34
CA GLU A 183 -29.18 3.50 -9.21
C GLU A 183 -28.40 2.30 -8.68
N ARG A 184 -28.93 1.61 -7.66
CA ARG A 184 -28.36 0.36 -7.15
C ARG A 184 -28.21 -0.69 -8.24
N LEU A 185 -29.23 -0.85 -9.09
CA LEU A 185 -29.21 -1.82 -10.19
C LEU A 185 -28.17 -1.46 -11.27
N ILE A 186 -28.05 -0.17 -11.60
CA ILE A 186 -27.03 0.33 -12.53
C ILE A 186 -25.63 0.05 -11.97
N LEU A 187 -25.38 0.41 -10.71
CA LEU A 187 -24.08 0.19 -10.06
C LEU A 187 -23.72 -1.29 -9.98
N LEU A 188 -24.68 -2.17 -9.67
CA LEU A 188 -24.47 -3.61 -9.68
C LEU A 188 -24.06 -4.13 -11.06
N ASN A 189 -24.70 -3.63 -12.12
CA ASN A 189 -24.36 -3.99 -13.50
C ASN A 189 -22.95 -3.49 -13.88
N GLU A 190 -22.63 -2.23 -13.56
CA GLU A 190 -21.31 -1.67 -13.81
C GLU A 190 -20.21 -2.43 -13.05
N ASN A 191 -20.45 -2.80 -11.79
CA ASN A 191 -19.53 -3.63 -11.02
C ASN A 191 -19.34 -5.01 -11.64
N ALA A 192 -20.41 -5.67 -12.11
CA ALA A 192 -20.28 -6.95 -12.82
C ALA A 192 -19.45 -6.79 -14.11
N LYS A 193 -19.72 -5.74 -14.90
CA LYS A 193 -18.97 -5.43 -16.13
C LYS A 193 -17.50 -5.16 -15.86
N LEU A 194 -17.18 -4.41 -14.82
CA LEU A 194 -15.81 -4.16 -14.37
C LEU A 194 -15.16 -5.46 -13.90
N GLY A 195 -15.88 -6.30 -13.16
CA GLY A 195 -15.43 -7.63 -12.75
C GLY A 195 -15.00 -8.49 -13.93
N TYR A 196 -15.81 -8.56 -15.00
CA TYR A 196 -15.44 -9.28 -16.22
C TYR A 196 -14.20 -8.70 -16.92
N LYS A 197 -14.08 -7.37 -17.00
CA LYS A 197 -12.90 -6.72 -17.59
C LYS A 197 -11.64 -7.02 -16.79
N VAL A 198 -11.70 -6.92 -15.46
CA VAL A 198 -10.59 -7.24 -14.57
C VAL A 198 -10.22 -8.72 -14.73
N GLY A 199 -11.20 -9.62 -14.73
CA GLY A 199 -10.96 -11.05 -14.97
C GLY A 199 -10.26 -11.33 -16.29
N ALA A 200 -10.69 -10.70 -17.38
CA ALA A 200 -10.06 -10.83 -18.69
C ALA A 200 -8.60 -10.34 -18.69
N LEU A 201 -8.35 -9.16 -18.10
CA LEU A 201 -7.00 -8.59 -17.99
C LEU A 201 -6.08 -9.43 -17.09
N VAL A 202 -6.61 -10.08 -16.07
CA VAL A 202 -5.84 -10.98 -15.19
C VAL A 202 -5.38 -12.23 -15.96
N GLU A 203 -6.26 -12.85 -16.74
CA GLU A 203 -5.89 -14.02 -17.55
C GLU A 203 -4.91 -13.65 -18.69
N GLU A 204 -5.07 -12.48 -19.32
CA GLU A 204 -4.11 -11.99 -20.30
C GLU A 204 -2.73 -11.74 -19.67
N ASN A 205 -2.67 -11.09 -18.51
CA ASN A 205 -1.41 -10.88 -17.79
C ASN A 205 -0.72 -12.20 -17.41
N LYS A 206 -1.51 -13.21 -17.02
CA LYS A 206 -0.99 -14.55 -16.72
C LYS A 206 -0.41 -15.22 -17.97
N ALA A 207 -1.07 -15.09 -19.11
CA ALA A 207 -0.56 -15.58 -20.39
C ALA A 207 0.75 -14.87 -20.77
N LEU A 208 0.79 -13.53 -20.72
CA LEU A 208 1.99 -12.73 -20.99
C LEU A 208 3.16 -13.08 -20.05
N ALA A 209 2.87 -13.29 -18.76
CA ALA A 209 3.88 -13.71 -17.80
C ALA A 209 4.49 -15.07 -18.18
N SER A 210 3.67 -16.02 -18.63
CA SER A 210 4.13 -17.34 -19.07
C SER A 210 4.97 -17.26 -20.35
N GLU A 211 4.59 -16.40 -21.30
CA GLU A 211 5.32 -16.16 -22.55
C GLU A 211 6.67 -15.49 -22.30
N SER A 212 6.69 -14.43 -21.47
CA SER A 212 7.92 -13.76 -21.06
C SER A 212 8.91 -14.73 -20.41
N LEU A 213 8.41 -15.62 -19.55
CA LEU A 213 9.22 -16.65 -18.92
C LEU A 213 9.81 -17.61 -19.97
N PHE A 214 8.99 -18.06 -20.93
CA PHE A 214 9.44 -18.93 -22.01
C PHE A 214 10.54 -18.29 -22.84
N ILE A 215 10.35 -17.03 -23.28
CA ILE A 215 11.33 -16.28 -24.06
C ILE A 215 12.63 -16.13 -23.26
N ARG A 216 12.55 -15.79 -21.97
CA ARG A 216 13.72 -15.69 -21.09
C ARG A 216 14.48 -17.01 -20.99
N ARG A 217 13.79 -18.15 -20.88
CA ARG A 217 14.44 -19.48 -20.87
C ARG A 217 15.16 -19.73 -22.19
N LYS A 218 14.50 -19.47 -23.33
CA LYS A 218 15.07 -19.68 -24.67
C LYS A 218 16.27 -18.78 -24.96
N ALA A 219 16.19 -17.50 -24.58
CA ALA A 219 17.32 -16.59 -24.65
C ALA A 219 18.50 -17.10 -23.80
N GLY A 220 18.24 -17.61 -22.60
CA GLY A 220 19.26 -18.23 -21.74
C GLY A 220 19.89 -19.49 -22.34
N GLU A 221 19.10 -20.37 -22.97
CA GLU A 221 19.60 -21.55 -23.69
C GLU A 221 20.52 -21.14 -24.86
N LEU A 222 20.09 -20.16 -25.65
CA LEU A 222 20.87 -19.65 -26.78
C LEU A 222 22.18 -19.02 -26.30
N ALA A 223 22.15 -18.22 -25.24
CA ALA A 223 23.36 -17.63 -24.66
C ALA A 223 24.37 -18.71 -24.22
N ARG A 224 23.90 -19.79 -23.57
CA ARG A 224 24.76 -20.92 -23.20
C ARG A 224 25.36 -21.62 -24.41
N CYS A 225 24.57 -21.84 -25.46
CA CYS A 225 25.04 -22.43 -26.71
C CYS A 225 26.16 -21.58 -27.34
N LEU A 226 25.95 -20.26 -27.44
CA LEU A 226 26.93 -19.34 -28.01
C LEU A 226 28.23 -19.32 -27.20
N LEU A 227 28.16 -19.29 -25.87
CA LEU A 227 29.36 -19.35 -25.02
C LEU A 227 30.13 -20.66 -25.25
N LYS A 228 29.44 -21.79 -25.33
CA LYS A 228 30.07 -23.08 -25.63
C LYS A 228 30.77 -23.06 -26.99
N THR A 229 30.11 -22.57 -28.05
CA THR A 229 30.72 -22.50 -29.39
C THR A 229 31.96 -21.62 -29.44
N ARG A 230 31.99 -20.50 -28.71
CA ARG A 230 33.17 -19.63 -28.62
C ARG A 230 34.33 -20.32 -27.92
N GLU A 231 34.03 -21.05 -26.85
CA GLU A 231 35.04 -21.80 -26.11
C GLU A 231 35.60 -22.96 -26.95
N ASP A 232 34.75 -23.72 -27.63
CA ASP A 232 35.15 -24.79 -28.55
C ASP A 232 36.04 -24.23 -29.68
N GLN A 233 35.67 -23.08 -30.27
CA GLN A 233 36.50 -22.41 -31.28
C GLN A 233 37.87 -22.00 -30.72
N ARG A 234 37.91 -21.46 -29.49
CA ARG A 234 39.16 -21.07 -28.83
C ARG A 234 40.05 -22.28 -28.59
N VAL A 235 39.48 -23.39 -28.12
CA VAL A 235 40.19 -24.67 -27.92
C VAL A 235 40.76 -25.17 -29.25
N CYS A 236 39.96 -25.20 -30.33
CA CYS A 236 40.45 -25.61 -31.65
C CYS A 236 41.63 -24.76 -32.14
N MET A 237 41.57 -23.43 -31.99
CA MET A 237 42.65 -22.52 -32.38
C MET A 237 43.94 -22.77 -31.58
N LEU A 238 43.80 -23.03 -30.28
CA LEU A 238 44.94 -23.34 -29.42
C LEU A 238 45.54 -24.71 -29.72
N SER A 239 44.71 -25.74 -29.94
CA SER A 239 45.19 -27.07 -30.35
C SER A 239 46.03 -27.01 -31.62
N ARG A 240 45.56 -26.28 -32.63
CA ARG A 240 46.31 -26.10 -33.89
C ARG A 240 47.64 -25.39 -33.68
N LYS A 241 47.68 -24.37 -32.80
CA LYS A 241 48.93 -23.68 -32.45
C LYS A 241 49.89 -24.58 -31.67
N ILE A 242 49.38 -25.47 -30.83
CA ILE A 242 50.20 -26.46 -30.11
C ILE A 242 50.81 -27.43 -31.12
N GLU A 243 50.04 -27.94 -32.08
CA GLU A 243 50.53 -28.82 -33.15
C GLU A 243 51.64 -28.14 -33.98
N ASP A 244 51.44 -26.89 -34.40
CA ASP A 244 52.44 -26.12 -35.14
C ASP A 244 53.73 -25.93 -34.33
N LEU A 245 53.62 -25.62 -33.04
CA LEU A 245 54.77 -25.48 -32.14
C LEU A 245 55.49 -26.81 -31.90
N GLN A 246 54.75 -27.91 -31.74
CA GLN A 246 55.34 -29.25 -31.64
C GLN A 246 56.11 -29.63 -32.90
N GLY A 247 55.57 -29.31 -34.09
CA GLY A 247 56.29 -29.49 -35.36
C GLY A 247 57.58 -28.68 -35.43
N GLN A 248 57.57 -27.43 -34.96
CA GLN A 248 58.77 -26.59 -34.90
C GLN A 248 59.82 -27.13 -33.93
N ILE A 249 59.41 -27.59 -32.74
CA ILE A 249 60.29 -28.22 -31.75
C ILE A 249 60.93 -29.47 -32.34
N TYR A 250 60.14 -30.36 -32.94
CA TYR A 250 60.66 -31.56 -33.59
C TYR A 250 61.67 -31.24 -34.70
N GLY A 251 61.39 -30.23 -35.53
CA GLY A 251 62.31 -29.77 -36.57
C GLY A 251 63.61 -29.16 -36.01
N LEU A 252 63.55 -28.49 -34.87
CA LEU A 252 64.74 -27.98 -34.15
C LEU A 252 65.54 -29.11 -33.51
N GLU A 253 64.88 -30.06 -32.86
CA GLU A 253 65.51 -31.24 -32.26
C GLU A 253 66.25 -32.05 -33.31
N LYS A 254 65.63 -32.28 -34.48
CA LYS A 254 66.26 -32.96 -35.61
C LYS A 254 67.53 -32.24 -36.08
N ARG A 255 67.45 -30.93 -36.34
CA ARG A 255 68.61 -30.13 -36.77
C ARG A 255 69.72 -30.08 -35.72
N ASN A 256 69.36 -29.98 -34.44
CA ASN A 256 70.33 -30.01 -33.34
C ASN A 256 71.03 -31.37 -33.28
N LYS A 257 70.29 -32.47 -33.42
CA LYS A 257 70.86 -33.82 -33.49
C LYS A 257 71.86 -33.95 -34.65
N ASP A 258 71.47 -33.53 -35.85
CA ASP A 258 72.34 -33.54 -37.02
C ASP A 258 73.61 -32.69 -36.81
N TYR A 259 73.48 -31.53 -36.15
CA TYR A 259 74.60 -30.67 -35.80
C TYR A 259 75.58 -31.35 -34.83
N TYR A 260 75.08 -31.98 -33.77
CA TYR A 260 75.93 -32.72 -32.82
C TYR A 260 76.62 -33.92 -33.48
N GLU A 261 75.94 -34.66 -34.35
CA GLU A 261 76.57 -35.75 -35.11
C GLU A 261 77.71 -35.26 -36.01
N GLN A 262 77.55 -34.10 -36.65
CA GLN A 262 78.61 -33.49 -37.46
C GLN A 262 79.79 -33.03 -36.59
N LEU A 263 79.52 -32.49 -35.40
CA LEU A 263 80.55 -32.06 -34.46
C LEU A 263 81.39 -33.28 -34.02
N VAL A 264 80.74 -34.37 -33.60
CA VAL A 264 81.41 -35.62 -33.20
C VAL A 264 82.24 -36.20 -34.34
N LYS A 265 81.73 -36.21 -35.58
CA LYS A 265 82.49 -36.66 -36.75
C LYS A 265 83.72 -35.79 -37.03
N ARG A 266 83.64 -34.47 -36.80
CA ARG A 266 84.79 -33.55 -36.92
C ARG A 266 85.83 -33.80 -35.83
N ASP A 267 85.40 -33.97 -34.59
CA ASP A 267 86.30 -34.28 -33.48
C ASP A 267 87.01 -35.62 -33.72
N GLN A 268 86.29 -36.66 -34.13
CA GLN A 268 86.88 -37.97 -34.48
C GLN A 268 87.91 -37.87 -35.61
N ARG A 269 87.62 -37.11 -36.69
CA ARG A 269 88.60 -36.86 -37.76
C ARG A 269 89.80 -36.07 -37.28
N SER A 270 89.60 -35.11 -36.37
CA SER A 270 90.70 -34.33 -35.79
C SER A 270 91.59 -35.21 -34.91
N PHE A 271 91.02 -36.13 -34.13
CA PHE A 271 91.78 -37.14 -33.38
C PHE A 271 92.51 -38.14 -34.29
N GLN A 272 91.90 -38.56 -35.41
CA GLN A 272 92.56 -39.42 -36.40
C GLN A 272 93.75 -38.72 -37.07
N LEU A 273 93.61 -37.45 -37.45
CA LEU A 273 94.71 -36.68 -38.04
C LEU A 273 95.87 -36.46 -37.07
N VAL A 274 95.58 -36.23 -35.78
CA VAL A 274 96.63 -36.13 -34.75
C VAL A 274 97.35 -37.47 -34.55
N GLN A 275 96.64 -38.59 -34.64
CA GLN A 275 97.23 -39.93 -34.52
C GLN A 275 98.07 -40.32 -35.76
N GLU A 276 97.62 -39.93 -36.96
CA GLU A 276 98.38 -40.09 -38.21
C GLU A 276 99.60 -39.15 -38.28
N GLU A 277 99.52 -37.94 -37.72
CA GLU A 277 100.66 -37.03 -37.58
C GLU A 277 101.70 -37.56 -36.57
N GLU A 278 101.28 -38.16 -35.45
CA GLU A 278 102.17 -38.83 -34.49
C GLU A 278 102.85 -40.10 -35.07
N GLU A 279 102.17 -40.85 -35.94
CA GLU A 279 102.77 -42.00 -36.64
C GLU A 279 103.71 -41.57 -37.78
N SER A 280 103.47 -40.43 -38.44
CA SER A 280 104.35 -39.89 -39.49
C SER A 280 105.69 -39.32 -38.98
N CYS A 281 105.80 -39.01 -37.68
CA CYS A 281 107.01 -38.45 -37.07
C CYS A 281 108.07 -39.48 -36.64
N ASN A 282 107.83 -40.79 -36.84
CA ASN A 282 108.76 -41.84 -36.38
C ASN A 282 109.67 -42.46 -37.46
N ILE A 283 109.72 -41.89 -38.66
CA ILE A 283 110.59 -42.38 -39.74
C ILE A 283 111.43 -41.23 -40.32
N ASN A 284 112.73 -41.22 -39.96
CA ASN A 284 113.84 -40.37 -40.44
C ASN A 284 114.09 -39.07 -39.63
N LYS A 285 115.04 -38.97 -38.70
CA LYS A 285 116.53 -39.10 -38.73
C LYS A 285 117.21 -37.73 -38.54
N SER A 286 118.01 -37.65 -37.48
CA SER A 286 119.36 -37.03 -37.41
C SER A 286 119.72 -35.81 -38.29
N LYS A 287 120.15 -34.75 -37.59
CA LYS A 287 121.23 -33.78 -37.90
C LYS A 287 121.04 -32.66 -38.97
N ILE A 288 121.01 -31.44 -38.41
CA ILE A 288 121.84 -30.25 -38.72
C ILE A 288 121.43 -29.29 -39.87
N ASN A 289 121.34 -28.02 -39.44
CA ASN A 289 121.51 -26.70 -40.10
C ASN A 289 120.57 -26.24 -41.21
N GLY A 290 120.08 -25.01 -41.01
CA GLY A 290 119.81 -24.07 -42.10
C GLY A 290 118.55 -23.21 -41.91
N ASN A 291 118.71 -22.07 -41.24
CA ASN A 291 117.99 -20.80 -41.41
C ASN A 291 116.54 -20.76 -41.97
N HIS A 292 115.67 -20.19 -41.13
CA HIS A 292 114.74 -19.09 -41.41
C HIS A 292 113.27 -19.39 -41.82
N VAL A 293 112.38 -18.59 -41.20
CA VAL A 293 110.98 -18.22 -41.50
C VAL A 293 109.83 -19.14 -41.04
N ASN A 294 109.35 -18.84 -39.84
CA ASN A 294 107.98 -18.42 -39.47
C ASN A 294 106.79 -18.86 -40.36
N LEU A 295 105.86 -19.65 -39.79
CA LEU A 295 104.42 -19.46 -40.01
C LEU A 295 103.61 -20.07 -38.86
N GLU A 296 103.54 -19.35 -37.74
CA GLU A 296 102.55 -19.58 -36.69
C GLU A 296 101.18 -19.08 -37.19
N VAL A 297 100.36 -19.99 -37.73
CA VAL A 297 99.01 -19.66 -38.26
C VAL A 297 97.98 -20.67 -37.78
N CYS A 298 96.95 -20.13 -37.11
CA CYS A 298 95.62 -20.67 -36.86
C CYS A 298 95.32 -21.46 -35.57
N PHE A 299 95.60 -20.88 -34.40
CA PHE A 299 94.68 -20.97 -33.26
C PHE A 299 94.34 -19.57 -32.70
N GLN A 300 93.45 -18.86 -33.39
CA GLN A 300 92.76 -17.71 -32.81
C GLN A 300 91.40 -18.15 -32.29
N ILE A 301 91.37 -18.63 -31.05
CA ILE A 301 90.16 -18.59 -30.22
C ILE A 301 89.84 -17.11 -30.00
N ARG A 302 89.01 -16.55 -30.88
CA ARG A 302 88.36 -15.26 -30.64
C ARG A 302 87.40 -15.47 -29.47
N LYS A 303 87.80 -14.99 -28.29
CA LYS A 303 86.89 -14.62 -27.20
C LYS A 303 85.83 -13.68 -27.79
N ILE A 304 84.64 -14.19 -28.07
CA ILE A 304 83.48 -13.37 -28.40
C ILE A 304 83.03 -12.70 -27.10
N ASN A 305 83.28 -11.39 -27.04
CA ASN A 305 82.95 -10.52 -25.93
C ASN A 305 81.43 -10.30 -25.93
N TRP A 306 80.73 -10.82 -24.91
CA TRP A 306 79.27 -10.69 -24.73
C TRP A 306 78.77 -9.29 -24.33
N ARG A 307 79.34 -8.21 -24.90
CA ARG A 307 78.94 -6.85 -24.52
C ARG A 307 78.75 -5.93 -25.73
N LEU A 308 77.52 -5.40 -25.79
CA LEU A 308 76.94 -4.36 -26.65
C LEU A 308 76.31 -4.77 -27.99
N ILE A 309 75.00 -5.04 -27.96
CA ILE A 309 74.03 -4.32 -28.81
C ILE A 309 72.92 -3.76 -27.91
N LYS A 310 73.18 -2.58 -27.36
CA LYS A 310 72.18 -1.66 -26.81
C LYS A 310 72.62 -0.24 -27.20
N ARG A 311 72.19 0.19 -28.39
CA ARG A 311 72.08 1.59 -28.85
C ARG A 311 71.33 1.50 -30.19
N GLY A 312 70.09 1.93 -30.30
CA GLY A 312 69.70 3.32 -30.09
C GLY A 312 69.93 4.05 -31.41
N GLY A 313 68.96 3.96 -32.31
CA GLY A 313 68.91 4.72 -33.56
C GLY A 313 67.81 5.76 -33.48
N ASN A 314 68.20 7.03 -33.36
CA ASN A 314 67.33 8.18 -33.57
C ASN A 314 68.16 9.26 -34.28
N SER A 315 67.66 9.74 -35.42
CA SER A 315 68.07 10.96 -36.14
C SER A 315 67.06 11.17 -37.27
N ASN A 316 66.57 12.35 -37.66
CA ASN A 316 66.56 13.73 -37.15
C ASN A 316 65.65 14.54 -38.11
N GLY A 317 65.11 15.67 -37.65
CA GLY A 317 64.61 16.79 -38.47
C GLY A 317 63.14 17.13 -38.20
N SER A 318 62.70 18.36 -37.93
CA SER A 318 63.34 19.68 -37.83
C SER A 318 62.40 20.57 -37.00
N GLY A 319 62.93 21.64 -36.41
CA GLY A 319 62.28 22.45 -35.38
C GLY A 319 61.09 23.31 -35.81
N MET A 320 60.26 23.64 -34.83
CA MET A 320 59.77 25.01 -34.56
C MET A 320 59.21 25.05 -33.13
N GLU A 321 59.49 26.14 -32.43
CA GLU A 321 59.20 26.36 -31.01
C GLU A 321 57.71 26.63 -30.68
N ILE A 322 57.45 26.65 -29.36
CA ILE A 322 56.44 27.37 -28.59
C ILE A 322 55.29 26.51 -28.00
N GLY A 323 55.26 26.45 -26.67
CA GLY A 323 54.02 26.69 -25.92
C GLY A 323 53.46 25.55 -25.05
N VAL A 324 53.71 25.65 -23.74
CA VAL A 324 52.76 25.45 -22.63
C VAL A 324 51.95 24.14 -22.54
N GLY A 325 52.22 23.37 -21.48
CA GLY A 325 51.14 22.83 -20.63
C GLY A 325 50.91 21.30 -20.59
N LYS A 326 50.76 20.84 -19.34
CA LYS A 326 50.02 19.68 -18.84
C LYS A 326 50.76 18.35 -18.58
N GLU A 327 50.53 17.94 -17.34
CA GLU A 327 50.93 16.73 -16.64
C GLU A 327 50.56 15.44 -17.38
N LYS A 328 51.50 14.49 -17.39
CA LYS A 328 51.26 13.11 -17.83
C LYS A 328 50.70 12.28 -16.67
N LYS A 329 49.42 11.94 -16.74
CA LYS A 329 48.85 10.75 -16.08
C LYS A 329 49.38 9.49 -16.76
N GLY A 330 50.04 8.63 -15.99
CA GLY A 330 50.30 7.24 -16.35
C GLY A 330 48.99 6.44 -16.35
N SER A 331 48.69 5.83 -17.47
CA SER A 331 47.46 5.10 -17.79
C SER A 331 47.66 3.60 -17.54
N SER A 332 47.09 3.05 -16.46
CA SER A 332 46.86 1.60 -16.34
C SER A 332 45.79 1.20 -15.30
N SER A 333 44.65 1.91 -15.19
CA SER A 333 43.56 1.47 -14.29
C SER A 333 42.12 1.67 -14.79
N SER A 334 41.87 2.32 -15.94
CA SER A 334 40.53 2.85 -16.27
C SER A 334 39.51 1.86 -16.85
N LEU A 335 39.85 0.57 -17.02
CA LEU A 335 38.89 -0.42 -17.57
C LEU A 335 38.09 -1.16 -16.50
N TRP A 336 38.63 -1.31 -15.29
CA TRP A 336 37.94 -2.02 -14.19
C TRP A 336 37.07 -1.10 -13.34
N GLU A 337 37.38 0.19 -13.30
CA GLU A 337 36.62 1.21 -12.55
C GLU A 337 35.29 1.57 -13.22
N ARG A 338 35.13 1.28 -14.52
CA ARG A 338 33.89 1.52 -15.29
C ARG A 338 32.85 0.41 -15.22
N VAL A 339 33.20 -0.77 -14.72
CA VAL A 339 32.26 -1.90 -14.56
C VAL A 339 31.59 -1.85 -13.18
N LYS A 340 32.22 -1.21 -12.20
CA LYS A 340 31.71 -1.13 -10.81
C LYS A 340 30.73 0.02 -10.55
N ASN A 341 30.56 0.94 -11.51
CA ASN A 341 29.70 2.12 -11.39
C ASN A 341 28.43 2.04 -12.26
N MET A 342 27.95 0.85 -12.61
CA MET A 342 26.58 0.67 -13.12
C MET A 342 25.65 0.24 -11.98
N ASP A 343 25.42 1.16 -11.04
CA ASP A 343 24.15 1.23 -10.31
C ASP A 343 23.27 2.24 -11.06
N LEU A 344 22.19 1.76 -11.68
CA LEU A 344 20.99 2.47 -12.16
C LEU A 344 20.14 1.37 -12.84
N PHE A 345 18.95 0.98 -12.39
CA PHE A 345 17.76 1.83 -12.18
C PHE A 345 16.88 1.32 -11.01
N LEU A 346 16.72 2.18 -10.00
CA LEU A 346 15.48 2.29 -9.23
C LEU A 346 14.71 3.48 -9.81
N CYS A 347 13.62 3.21 -10.52
CA CYS A 347 12.57 4.15 -10.91
C CYS A 347 11.27 3.32 -10.84
N GLY A 348 10.19 3.69 -10.18
CA GLY A 348 9.84 4.85 -9.37
C GLY A 348 8.40 4.59 -8.92
N ARG A 349 8.15 4.67 -7.61
CA ARG A 349 6.82 4.59 -7.00
C ARG A 349 6.27 6.02 -6.96
N ASN A 350 5.35 6.35 -7.87
CA ASN A 350 4.55 7.57 -7.73
C ASN A 350 3.22 7.21 -7.08
N GLN A 351 3.09 7.59 -5.81
CA GLN A 351 1.81 7.86 -5.19
C GLN A 351 1.43 9.29 -5.61
N ASN A 352 0.34 9.45 -6.34
CA ASN A 352 -0.32 10.74 -6.47
C ASN A 352 -1.64 10.68 -5.72
N SER A 353 -1.66 11.40 -4.61
CA SER A 353 -2.86 11.94 -3.96
C SER A 353 -3.44 13.07 -4.82
N THR A 354 -4.70 12.94 -5.20
CA THR A 354 -5.73 13.99 -5.24
C THR A 354 -7.08 13.32 -5.24
#